data_AF-A0A4Q0PPW8-F1
#
_entry.id   AF-A0A4Q0PPW8-F1
#
_cell.length_a   1.000
_cell.length_b   1.000
_cell.length_c   1.000
_cell.angle_alpha   90.00
_cell.angle_beta   90.00
_cell.angle_gamma   90.00
#
_symmetry.space_group_name_H-M   'P 1'
#
loop_
_entity.id
_entity.type
_entity.pdbx_description
1 polymer ?
#
loop_
_entity_poly.entity_id
_entity_poly.type
_entity_poly.pdbx_seq_one_letter_code
_entity_poly.pdbx_strand_id
1 'polypeptide(L)'
;MATYQKRGYKPKTKEEVEEQVHEESATAEVFDSLDEGATRTEAWVEENQKPIFIGIAVIVLAVLGYLAFEKFIQEPKELEASNEMYQAQNYFNEAIEGSVEKDSLFSLALNGGEGKYGFLDIIDNYGSTKAGNLAHYYAGMAFLNTNKYQEAIDQLEDFSSDDMMLAPLAKGAIGDAFMQLEQPEDALSYYEKAAEMKANDFTTPRFLMKAAQTAIALGENDKAASFLNTIEEDYSESAEAANVPLYLGMTKAD
;
A
#
# COMPACT_ATOMS: atom_id res chain seq x y z
N MET A 1 -26.61 31.90 93.93
CA MET A 1 -27.14 30.89 92.97
C MET A 1 -26.57 31.24 91.60
N ALA A 2 -25.97 30.26 90.92
CA ALA A 2 -25.36 30.45 89.59
C ALA A 2 -26.45 30.58 88.52
N THR A 3 -26.37 31.60 87.66
CA THR A 3 -27.26 31.76 86.51
C THR A 3 -26.60 31.19 85.25
N TYR A 4 -27.23 30.15 84.71
CA TYR A 4 -26.85 29.47 83.47
C TYR A 4 -27.26 30.35 82.28
N GLN A 5 -26.29 30.93 81.55
CA GLN A 5 -26.59 31.59 80.28
C GLN A 5 -26.68 30.54 79.16
N LYS A 6 -27.91 30.20 78.78
CA LYS A 6 -28.21 29.42 77.57
C LYS A 6 -27.97 30.32 76.36
N ARG A 7 -26.91 30.06 75.58
CA ARG A 7 -26.76 30.65 74.24
C ARG A 7 -27.91 30.14 73.36
N GLY A 8 -28.80 31.05 72.96
CA GLY A 8 -29.92 30.76 72.07
C GLY A 8 -29.41 30.47 70.66
N TYR A 9 -29.70 29.27 70.17
CA TYR A 9 -29.55 28.90 68.76
C TYR A 9 -30.65 29.60 67.96
N LYS A 10 -30.30 30.50 67.05
CA LYS A 10 -31.27 31.03 66.07
C LYS A 10 -31.59 29.91 65.06
N PRO A 11 -32.87 29.62 64.77
CA PRO A 11 -33.21 28.70 63.68
C PRO A 11 -32.75 29.31 62.35
N LYS A 12 -32.12 28.49 61.51
CA LYS A 12 -31.68 28.87 60.17
C LYS A 12 -32.88 29.30 59.33
N THR A 13 -32.66 30.32 58.51
CA THR A 13 -33.64 30.90 57.59
C THR A 13 -33.94 29.89 56.47
N LYS A 14 -35.11 29.94 55.82
CA LYS A 14 -35.44 28.98 54.73
C LYS A 14 -34.40 29.00 53.60
N GLU A 15 -33.90 30.19 53.26
CA GLU A 15 -32.81 30.36 52.29
C GLU A 15 -31.52 29.67 52.76
N GLU A 16 -31.13 29.83 54.04
CA GLU A 16 -29.95 29.14 54.61
C GLU A 16 -30.10 27.60 54.68
N VAL A 17 -31.33 27.08 54.65
CA VAL A 17 -31.59 25.64 54.63
C VAL A 17 -31.60 25.10 53.20
N GLU A 18 -32.15 25.85 52.24
CA GLU A 18 -32.11 25.49 50.81
C GLU A 18 -30.69 25.58 50.25
N GLU A 19 -29.93 26.61 50.62
CA GLU A 19 -28.53 26.80 50.22
C GLU A 19 -27.64 25.68 50.79
N GLN A 20 -27.84 25.28 52.05
CA GLN A 20 -27.10 24.17 52.65
C GLN A 20 -27.50 22.79 52.08
N VAL A 21 -28.77 22.59 51.69
CA VAL A 21 -29.22 21.36 51.02
C VAL A 21 -28.71 21.30 49.57
N HIS A 22 -28.55 22.44 48.91
CA HIS A 22 -27.89 22.54 47.61
C HIS A 22 -26.39 22.21 47.73
N GLU A 23 -25.70 22.75 48.73
CA GLU A 23 -24.28 22.48 49.01
C GLU A 23 -24.00 21.03 49.45
N GLU A 24 -24.90 20.37 50.20
CA GLU A 24 -24.71 19.00 50.69
C GLU A 24 -25.26 17.92 49.71
N SER A 25 -25.95 18.30 48.62
CA SER A 25 -26.54 17.37 47.66
C SER A 25 -25.53 16.96 46.58
N ALA A 26 -25.04 15.72 46.65
CA ALA A 26 -24.16 15.14 45.63
C ALA A 26 -24.76 15.18 44.21
N THR A 27 -26.09 15.20 44.08
CA THR A 27 -26.75 15.36 42.78
C THR A 27 -26.64 16.79 42.26
N ALA A 28 -26.73 17.80 43.14
CA ALA A 28 -26.58 19.20 42.77
C ALA A 28 -25.13 19.51 42.36
N GLU A 29 -24.15 19.00 43.10
CA GLU A 29 -22.72 19.10 42.73
C GLU A 29 -22.41 18.48 41.36
N VAL A 30 -23.04 17.35 41.02
CA VAL A 30 -22.91 16.74 39.70
C VAL A 30 -23.53 17.62 38.61
N PHE A 31 -24.74 18.15 38.80
CA PHE A 31 -25.36 19.06 37.83
C PHE A 31 -24.57 20.36 37.66
N ASP A 32 -24.10 20.96 38.76
CA ASP A 32 -23.26 22.16 38.73
C ASP A 32 -21.93 21.90 38.00
N SER A 33 -21.30 20.74 38.22
CA SER A 33 -20.06 20.37 37.52
C SER A 33 -20.27 20.13 36.02
N LEU A 34 -21.44 19.62 35.63
CA LEU A 34 -21.82 19.43 34.23
C LEU A 34 -22.12 20.78 33.57
N ASP A 35 -22.87 21.66 34.23
CA ASP A 35 -23.18 23.00 33.76
C ASP A 35 -21.93 23.87 33.68
N GLU A 36 -21.03 23.78 34.66
CA GLU A 36 -19.76 24.51 34.66
C GLU A 36 -18.82 23.99 33.57
N GLY A 37 -18.77 22.67 33.35
CA GLY A 37 -18.01 22.06 32.25
C GLY A 37 -18.54 22.44 30.86
N ALA A 38 -19.86 22.48 30.69
CA ALA A 38 -20.52 22.96 29.49
C ALA A 38 -20.22 24.45 29.26
N THR A 39 -20.40 25.29 30.28
CA THR A 39 -20.15 26.74 30.23
C THR A 39 -18.69 27.06 29.91
N ARG A 40 -17.73 26.31 30.46
CA ARG A 40 -16.29 26.48 30.16
C ARG A 40 -15.95 26.09 28.72
N THR A 41 -16.59 25.04 28.18
CA THR A 41 -16.41 24.64 26.78
C THR A 41 -17.03 25.67 25.84
N GLU A 42 -18.22 26.18 26.16
CA GLU A 42 -18.90 27.23 25.40
C GLU A 42 -18.09 28.54 25.41
N ALA A 43 -17.62 29.00 26.57
CA ALA A 43 -16.82 30.21 26.69
C ALA A 43 -15.48 30.09 25.94
N TRP A 44 -14.84 28.90 25.98
CA TRP A 44 -13.61 28.65 25.23
C TRP A 44 -13.83 28.66 23.72
N VAL A 45 -14.91 28.03 23.24
CA VAL A 45 -15.28 28.05 21.82
C VAL A 45 -15.63 29.48 21.37
N GLU A 46 -16.34 30.25 22.18
CA GLU A 46 -16.66 31.65 21.90
C GLU A 46 -15.39 32.51 21.81
N GLU A 47 -14.44 32.34 22.75
CA GLU A 47 -13.15 33.03 22.73
C GLU A 47 -12.28 32.63 21.52
N ASN A 48 -12.32 31.36 21.13
CA ASN A 48 -11.52 30.80 20.03
C ASN A 48 -12.28 30.65 18.71
N GLN A 49 -13.46 31.25 18.59
CA GLN A 49 -14.33 31.07 17.43
C GLN A 49 -13.62 31.47 16.13
N LYS A 50 -12.94 32.62 16.11
CA LYS A 50 -12.22 33.12 14.93
C LYS A 50 -11.11 32.17 14.44
N PRO A 51 -10.13 31.74 15.28
CA PRO A 51 -9.11 30.80 14.83
C PRO A 51 -9.70 29.44 14.43
N ILE A 52 -10.75 28.97 15.10
CA ILE A 52 -11.46 27.73 14.70
C ILE A 52 -12.06 27.87 13.30
N PHE A 53 -12.82 28.95 13.02
CA PHE A 53 -13.38 29.19 11.69
C PHE A 53 -12.32 29.35 10.61
N ILE A 54 -11.20 30.02 10.91
CA ILE A 54 -10.07 30.13 9.98
C ILE A 54 -9.48 28.75 9.70
N GLY A 55 -9.26 27.93 10.74
CA GLY A 55 -8.75 26.56 10.60
C GLY A 55 -9.65 25.70 9.74
N ILE A 56 -10.96 25.72 10.01
CA ILE A 56 -11.97 25.01 9.19
C ILE A 56 -11.94 25.52 7.75
N ALA A 57 -11.94 26.84 7.54
CA ALA A 57 -11.89 27.41 6.19
C ALA A 57 -10.63 27.00 5.41
N VAL A 58 -9.47 26.94 6.07
CA VAL A 58 -8.22 26.46 5.46
C VAL A 58 -8.34 24.99 5.06
N ILE A 59 -8.86 24.13 5.94
CA ILE A 59 -9.07 22.71 5.63
C ILE A 59 -10.04 22.55 4.45
N VAL A 60 -11.17 23.27 4.46
CA VAL A 60 -12.15 23.24 3.37
C VAL A 60 -11.51 23.69 2.05
N LEU A 61 -10.73 24.78 2.05
CA LEU A 61 -10.03 25.25 0.86
C LEU A 61 -8.99 24.23 0.37
N ALA A 62 -8.26 23.57 1.27
CA ALA A 62 -7.31 22.53 0.91
C ALA A 62 -8.00 21.32 0.26
N VAL A 63 -9.11 20.85 0.86
CA VAL A 63 -9.91 19.74 0.31
C VAL A 63 -10.51 20.11 -1.05
N LEU A 64 -11.09 21.30 -1.19
CA LEU A 64 -11.64 21.76 -2.47
C LEU A 64 -10.55 21.93 -3.53
N GLY A 65 -9.37 22.44 -3.16
CA GLY A 65 -8.22 22.54 -4.04
C GLY A 65 -7.76 21.17 -4.53
N TYR A 66 -7.65 20.19 -3.63
CA TYR A 66 -7.34 18.80 -3.96
C TYR A 66 -8.38 18.18 -4.89
N LEU A 67 -9.67 18.30 -4.58
CA LEU A 67 -10.75 17.77 -5.42
C LEU A 67 -10.79 18.42 -6.80
N ALA A 68 -10.52 19.73 -6.89
CA ALA A 68 -10.43 20.43 -8.17
C ALA A 68 -9.23 19.94 -9.00
N PHE A 69 -8.06 19.78 -8.38
CA PHE A 69 -6.89 19.20 -9.05
C PHE A 69 -7.17 17.78 -9.55
N GLU A 70 -7.71 16.93 -8.69
CA GLU A 70 -8.04 15.55 -9.03
C GLU A 70 -9.03 15.50 -10.21
N LYS A 71 -10.12 16.27 -10.13
CA LYS A 71 -11.20 16.20 -11.10
C LYS A 71 -10.90 16.83 -12.45
N PHE A 72 -10.16 17.95 -12.46
CA PHE A 72 -9.94 18.75 -13.67
C PHE A 72 -8.55 18.57 -14.28
N ILE A 73 -7.61 17.96 -13.57
CA ILE A 73 -6.24 17.75 -14.07
C ILE A 73 -5.86 16.27 -14.04
N GLN A 74 -5.96 15.60 -12.89
CA GLN A 74 -5.47 14.23 -12.75
C GLN A 74 -6.36 13.22 -13.50
N GLU A 75 -7.67 13.23 -13.27
CA GLU A 75 -8.62 12.30 -13.92
C GLU A 75 -8.60 12.40 -15.46
N PRO A 76 -8.62 13.60 -16.10
CA PRO A 76 -8.53 13.69 -17.55
C PRO A 76 -7.21 13.16 -18.10
N LYS A 77 -6.08 13.46 -17.44
CA LYS A 77 -4.76 12.94 -17.84
C LYS A 77 -4.68 11.43 -17.71
N GLU A 78 -5.25 10.87 -16.65
CA GLU A 78 -5.34 9.42 -16.45
C GLU A 78 -6.11 8.75 -17.59
N LEU A 79 -7.27 9.32 -17.96
CA LEU A 79 -8.09 8.80 -19.05
C LEU A 79 -7.36 8.88 -20.40
N GLU A 80 -6.70 9.99 -20.69
CA GLU A 80 -5.90 10.17 -21.90
C GLU A 80 -4.75 9.17 -21.95
N ALA A 81 -3.97 9.05 -20.86
CA ALA A 81 -2.87 8.09 -20.75
C ALA A 81 -3.34 6.65 -20.96
N SER A 82 -4.45 6.26 -20.34
CA SER A 82 -5.03 4.92 -20.51
C SER A 82 -5.49 4.66 -21.94
N ASN A 83 -6.05 5.65 -22.63
CA ASN A 83 -6.48 5.51 -24.02
C ASN A 83 -5.29 5.41 -24.98
N GLU A 84 -4.25 6.21 -24.78
CA GLU A 84 -3.05 6.16 -25.61
C GLU A 84 -2.24 4.87 -25.40
N MET A 85 -2.24 4.31 -24.18
CA MET A 85 -1.56 3.04 -23.88
C MET A 85 -2.22 1.81 -24.52
N TYR A 86 -3.52 1.90 -24.86
CA TYR A 86 -4.29 0.74 -25.31
C TYR A 86 -3.64 -0.02 -26.49
N GLN A 87 -3.08 0.71 -27.46
CA GLN A 87 -2.44 0.08 -28.61
C GLN A 87 -1.15 -0.67 -28.22
N ALA A 88 -0.34 -0.08 -27.32
CA ALA A 88 0.85 -0.73 -26.79
C ALA A 88 0.51 -2.03 -26.03
N GLN A 89 -0.59 -2.04 -25.27
CA GLN A 89 -1.08 -3.25 -24.61
C GLN A 89 -1.51 -4.32 -25.60
N ASN A 90 -2.15 -3.95 -26.71
CA ASN A 90 -2.49 -4.92 -27.76
C ASN A 90 -1.25 -5.57 -28.36
N TYR A 91 -0.25 -4.77 -28.75
CA TYR A 91 1.02 -5.32 -29.25
C TYR A 91 1.70 -6.23 -28.23
N PHE A 92 1.70 -5.85 -26.94
CA PHE A 92 2.25 -6.67 -25.88
C PHE A 92 1.51 -8.00 -25.75
N ASN A 93 0.18 -7.98 -25.71
CA ASN A 93 -0.64 -9.19 -25.59
C ASN A 93 -0.45 -10.11 -26.80
N GLU A 94 -0.42 -9.55 -28.01
CA GLU A 94 -0.11 -10.29 -29.24
C GLU A 94 1.28 -10.93 -29.19
N ALA A 95 2.29 -10.26 -28.61
CA ALA A 95 3.62 -10.82 -28.44
C ALA A 95 3.65 -12.02 -27.47
N ILE A 96 2.85 -11.95 -26.40
CA ILE A 96 2.75 -13.02 -25.40
C ILE A 96 2.03 -14.24 -25.99
N GLU A 97 0.92 -14.02 -26.70
CA GLU A 97 0.08 -15.08 -27.28
C GLU A 97 0.64 -15.68 -28.57
N GLY A 98 1.34 -14.89 -29.36
CA GLY A 98 1.86 -15.26 -30.68
C GLY A 98 3.02 -16.26 -30.64
N SER A 99 3.34 -16.82 -31.80
CA SER A 99 4.48 -17.74 -31.99
C SER A 99 5.57 -17.20 -32.92
N VAL A 100 5.32 -16.11 -33.63
CA VAL A 100 6.24 -15.49 -34.61
C VAL A 100 6.29 -13.98 -34.36
N GLU A 101 7.45 -13.36 -34.60
CA GLU A 101 7.67 -11.90 -34.53
C GLU A 101 7.51 -11.22 -33.15
N LYS A 102 7.66 -11.98 -32.05
CA LYS A 102 7.55 -11.46 -30.68
C LYS A 102 8.39 -10.21 -30.42
N ASP A 103 9.67 -10.24 -30.79
CA ASP A 103 10.59 -9.11 -30.56
C ASP A 103 10.13 -7.83 -31.27
N SER A 104 9.56 -7.98 -32.47
CA SER A 104 9.00 -6.86 -33.23
C SER A 104 7.78 -6.28 -32.51
N LEU A 105 6.88 -7.14 -32.04
CA LEU A 105 5.69 -6.72 -31.29
C LEU A 105 6.06 -6.07 -29.95
N PHE A 106 7.03 -6.60 -29.21
CA PHE A 106 7.54 -5.93 -28.01
C PHE A 106 8.19 -4.58 -28.31
N SER A 107 8.91 -4.48 -29.44
CA SER A 107 9.45 -3.19 -29.88
C SER A 107 8.35 -2.17 -30.20
N LEU A 108 7.26 -2.59 -30.85
CA LEU A 108 6.08 -1.74 -31.09
C LEU A 108 5.35 -1.39 -29.80
N ALA A 109 5.27 -2.32 -28.84
CA ALA A 109 4.68 -2.05 -27.53
C ALA A 109 5.50 -1.01 -26.74
N LEU A 110 6.83 -1.08 -26.82
CA LEU A 110 7.75 -0.16 -26.14
C LEU A 110 7.78 1.23 -26.78
N ASN A 111 7.94 1.29 -28.11
CA ASN A 111 8.24 2.53 -28.84
C ASN A 111 7.04 3.11 -29.61
N GLY A 112 5.91 2.41 -29.61
CA GLY A 112 4.73 2.80 -30.36
C GLY A 112 4.78 2.36 -31.83
N GLY A 113 3.66 2.60 -32.51
CA GLY A 113 3.44 2.18 -33.89
C GLY A 113 2.21 2.88 -34.47
N GLU A 114 2.20 3.09 -35.79
CA GLU A 114 1.03 3.64 -36.49
C GLU A 114 0.54 5.02 -35.98
N GLY A 115 1.47 5.83 -35.46
CA GLY A 115 1.14 7.13 -34.87
C GLY A 115 0.55 7.06 -33.47
N LYS A 116 0.63 5.91 -32.80
CA LYS A 116 0.24 5.68 -31.40
C LYS A 116 1.45 5.52 -30.50
N TYR A 117 1.26 5.91 -29.24
CA TYR A 117 2.29 5.83 -28.20
C TYR A 117 2.64 4.39 -27.83
N GLY A 118 3.92 4.19 -27.52
CA GLY A 118 4.41 3.02 -26.81
C GLY A 118 4.46 3.26 -25.31
N PHE A 119 4.78 2.23 -24.52
CA PHE A 119 4.90 2.36 -23.07
C PHE A 119 5.91 3.42 -22.65
N LEU A 120 7.03 3.57 -23.38
CA LEU A 120 8.03 4.60 -23.09
C LEU A 120 7.47 6.02 -23.27
N ASP A 121 6.68 6.24 -24.33
CA ASP A 121 6.00 7.53 -24.51
C ASP A 121 4.98 7.80 -23.39
N ILE A 122 4.26 6.77 -22.93
CA ILE A 122 3.31 6.91 -21.82
C ILE A 122 4.01 7.26 -20.51
N ILE A 123 5.17 6.66 -20.23
CA ILE A 123 6.01 6.99 -19.08
C ILE A 123 6.47 8.44 -19.15
N ASP A 124 7.03 8.86 -20.29
CA ASP A 124 7.60 10.19 -20.45
C ASP A 124 6.54 11.30 -20.37
N ASN A 125 5.35 11.08 -20.95
CA ASN A 125 4.30 12.09 -21.02
C ASN A 125 3.30 12.03 -19.85
N TYR A 126 3.11 10.85 -19.25
CA TYR A 126 2.07 10.59 -18.25
C TYR A 126 2.56 9.87 -17.00
N GLY A 127 3.87 9.86 -16.69
CA GLY A 127 4.45 9.15 -15.54
C GLY A 127 3.83 9.47 -14.17
N SER A 128 3.17 10.63 -14.03
CA SER A 128 2.45 10.99 -12.79
C SER A 128 1.05 10.37 -12.67
N THR A 129 0.62 9.55 -13.64
CA THR A 129 -0.69 8.88 -13.67
C THR A 129 -0.53 7.40 -13.32
N LYS A 130 -1.62 6.73 -12.94
CA LYS A 130 -1.61 5.28 -12.67
C LYS A 130 -1.31 4.50 -13.95
N ALA A 131 -1.77 5.00 -15.10
CA ALA A 131 -1.40 4.51 -16.41
C ALA A 131 0.10 4.65 -16.67
N GLY A 132 0.71 5.81 -16.37
CA GLY A 132 2.17 5.99 -16.43
C GLY A 132 2.93 4.97 -15.56
N ASN A 133 2.49 4.80 -14.31
CA ASN A 133 3.02 3.76 -13.44
C ASN A 133 2.83 2.34 -14.03
N LEU A 134 1.65 2.00 -14.55
CA LEU A 134 1.41 0.71 -15.17
C LEU A 134 2.25 0.49 -16.44
N ALA A 135 2.56 1.54 -17.19
CA ALA A 135 3.43 1.47 -18.35
C ALA A 135 4.86 1.06 -17.97
N HIS A 136 5.38 1.45 -16.80
CA HIS A 136 6.65 0.94 -16.27
C HIS A 136 6.65 -0.59 -16.13
N TYR A 137 5.56 -1.17 -15.57
CA TYR A 137 5.44 -2.63 -15.48
C TYR A 137 5.51 -3.29 -16.86
N TYR A 138 4.70 -2.82 -17.82
CA TYR A 138 4.69 -3.40 -19.15
C TYR A 138 6.00 -3.20 -19.92
N ALA A 139 6.62 -2.02 -19.81
CA ALA A 139 7.92 -1.74 -20.42
C ALA A 139 8.98 -2.68 -19.85
N GLY A 140 9.02 -2.84 -18.53
CA GLY A 140 9.93 -3.75 -17.86
C GLY A 140 9.75 -5.20 -18.29
N MET A 141 8.50 -5.68 -18.37
CA MET A 141 8.20 -7.02 -18.87
C MET A 141 8.58 -7.19 -20.36
N ALA A 142 8.38 -6.17 -21.20
CA ALA A 142 8.77 -6.22 -22.61
C ALA A 142 10.29 -6.24 -22.78
N PHE A 143 11.02 -5.48 -21.97
CA PHE A 143 12.48 -5.53 -21.91
C PHE A 143 12.99 -6.90 -21.45
N LEU A 144 12.37 -7.47 -20.42
CA LEU A 144 12.72 -8.81 -19.95
C LEU A 144 12.56 -9.87 -21.05
N ASN A 145 11.45 -9.83 -21.79
CA ASN A 145 11.16 -10.77 -22.88
C ASN A 145 12.04 -10.53 -24.13
N THR A 146 12.68 -9.37 -24.25
CA THR A 146 13.61 -9.03 -25.33
C THR A 146 15.08 -9.06 -24.89
N ASN A 147 15.36 -9.70 -23.74
CA ASN A 147 16.69 -9.91 -23.16
C ASN A 147 17.45 -8.62 -22.80
N LYS A 148 16.73 -7.53 -22.58
CA LYS A 148 17.26 -6.24 -22.11
C LYS A 148 17.12 -6.15 -20.60
N TYR A 149 17.91 -6.95 -19.90
CA TYR A 149 17.69 -7.22 -18.48
C TYR A 149 17.91 -5.99 -17.59
N GLN A 150 18.90 -5.15 -17.90
CA GLN A 150 19.13 -3.92 -17.11
C GLN A 150 17.96 -2.95 -17.28
N GLU A 151 17.52 -2.70 -18.51
CA GLU A 151 16.37 -1.85 -18.78
C GLU A 151 15.09 -2.42 -18.16
N ALA A 152 14.95 -3.75 -18.10
CA ALA A 152 13.85 -4.39 -17.40
C ALA A 152 13.85 -4.07 -15.90
N ILE A 153 15.01 -4.16 -15.25
CA ILE A 153 15.18 -3.82 -13.83
C ILE A 153 14.82 -2.36 -13.60
N ASP A 154 15.41 -1.44 -14.37
CA ASP A 154 15.19 -0.01 -14.23
C ASP A 154 13.69 0.34 -14.28
N GLN A 155 12.97 -0.22 -15.25
CA GLN A 155 11.53 0.01 -15.39
C GLN A 155 10.70 -0.65 -14.29
N LEU A 156 11.02 -1.88 -13.88
CA LEU A 156 10.27 -2.60 -12.84
C LEU A 156 10.52 -2.04 -11.43
N GLU A 157 11.66 -1.38 -11.20
CA GLU A 157 11.95 -0.68 -9.94
C GLU A 157 11.13 0.60 -9.79
N ASP A 158 10.87 1.33 -10.88
CA ASP A 158 10.01 2.51 -10.90
C ASP A 158 8.51 2.17 -10.79
N PHE A 159 8.14 0.92 -11.05
CA PHE A 159 6.76 0.44 -10.87
C PHE A 159 6.43 0.18 -9.40
N SER A 160 5.25 0.66 -8.97
CA SER A 160 4.66 0.35 -7.67
C SER A 160 3.19 -0.03 -7.77
N SER A 161 2.74 -0.96 -6.93
CA SER A 161 1.33 -1.34 -6.85
C SER A 161 1.01 -1.97 -5.51
N ASP A 162 -0.24 -1.77 -5.06
CA ASP A 162 -0.80 -2.48 -3.92
C ASP A 162 -1.54 -3.78 -4.33
N ASP A 163 -1.62 -4.05 -5.63
CA ASP A 163 -2.27 -5.24 -6.17
C ASP A 163 -1.59 -6.54 -5.70
N MET A 164 -2.40 -7.50 -5.26
CA MET A 164 -1.93 -8.74 -4.65
C MET A 164 -1.11 -9.62 -5.61
N MET A 165 -1.27 -9.43 -6.92
CA MET A 165 -0.64 -10.23 -7.95
C MET A 165 0.46 -9.44 -8.66
N LEU A 166 0.15 -8.21 -9.09
CA LEU A 166 1.04 -7.42 -9.94
C LEU A 166 2.30 -6.98 -9.19
N ALA A 167 2.18 -6.66 -7.90
CA ALA A 167 3.32 -6.20 -7.11
C ALA A 167 4.36 -7.32 -6.86
N PRO A 168 3.98 -8.54 -6.43
CA PRO A 168 4.90 -9.67 -6.40
C PRO A 168 5.46 -10.04 -7.77
N LEU A 169 4.64 -10.02 -8.83
CA LEU A 169 5.10 -10.35 -10.19
C LEU A 169 6.21 -9.42 -10.67
N ALA A 170 6.11 -8.12 -10.41
CA ALA A 170 7.14 -7.16 -10.76
C ALA A 170 8.46 -7.44 -10.03
N LYS A 171 8.42 -7.70 -8.71
CA LYS A 171 9.64 -8.04 -7.94
C LYS A 171 10.25 -9.37 -8.38
N GLY A 172 9.42 -10.36 -8.67
CA GLY A 172 9.86 -11.62 -9.23
C GLY A 172 10.51 -11.48 -10.61
N ALA A 173 9.96 -10.61 -11.47
CA ALA A 173 10.52 -10.32 -12.78
C ALA A 173 11.88 -9.60 -12.70
N ILE A 174 12.10 -8.75 -11.68
CA ILE A 174 13.44 -8.21 -11.36
C ILE A 174 14.39 -9.35 -10.98
N GLY A 175 13.94 -10.29 -10.14
CA GLY A 175 14.72 -11.49 -9.81
C GLY A 175 15.06 -12.34 -11.04
N ASP A 176 14.11 -12.51 -11.96
CA ASP A 176 14.32 -13.19 -13.23
C ASP A 176 15.39 -12.48 -14.08
N ALA A 177 15.37 -11.14 -14.14
CA ALA A 177 16.38 -10.35 -14.84
C ALA A 177 17.78 -10.53 -14.22
N PHE A 178 17.91 -10.47 -12.89
CA PHE A 178 19.18 -10.72 -12.20
C PHE A 178 19.72 -12.14 -12.43
N MET A 179 18.84 -13.15 -12.48
CA MET A 179 19.27 -14.51 -12.84
C MET A 179 19.86 -14.56 -14.25
N GLN A 180 19.27 -13.84 -15.21
CA GLN A 180 19.78 -13.80 -16.59
C GLN A 180 21.09 -13.00 -16.71
N LEU A 181 21.35 -12.09 -15.78
CA LEU A 181 22.61 -11.36 -15.66
C LEU A 181 23.69 -12.13 -14.88
N GLU A 182 23.45 -13.41 -14.55
CA GLU A 182 24.34 -14.24 -13.74
C GLU A 182 24.61 -13.66 -12.33
N GLN A 183 23.61 -13.01 -11.74
CA GLN A 183 23.63 -12.45 -10.39
C GLN A 183 22.65 -13.18 -9.46
N PRO A 184 22.92 -14.44 -9.10
CA PRO A 184 21.99 -15.28 -8.34
C PRO A 184 21.71 -14.78 -6.92
N GLU A 185 22.66 -14.11 -6.26
CA GLU A 185 22.45 -13.56 -4.92
C GLU A 185 21.43 -12.41 -4.92
N ASP A 186 21.52 -11.51 -5.89
CA ASP A 186 20.56 -10.42 -6.07
C ASP A 186 19.19 -10.96 -6.46
N ALA A 187 19.17 -11.96 -7.35
CA ALA A 187 17.94 -12.63 -7.75
C ALA A 187 17.23 -13.29 -6.56
N LEU A 188 17.96 -14.00 -5.70
CA LEU A 188 17.41 -14.65 -4.51
C LEU A 188 16.72 -13.63 -3.59
N SER A 189 17.37 -12.50 -3.33
CA SER A 189 16.81 -11.38 -2.54
C SER A 189 15.51 -10.85 -3.14
N TYR A 190 15.41 -10.75 -4.47
CA TYR A 190 14.18 -10.30 -5.13
C TYR A 190 13.06 -11.35 -5.13
N TYR A 191 13.38 -12.64 -5.24
CA TYR A 191 12.39 -13.70 -5.10
C TYR A 191 11.82 -13.81 -3.69
N GLU A 192 12.67 -13.65 -2.66
CA GLU A 192 12.24 -13.59 -1.26
C GLU A 192 11.27 -12.43 -1.02
N LYS A 193 11.65 -11.23 -1.46
CA LYS A 193 10.77 -10.06 -1.40
C LYS A 193 9.44 -10.33 -2.10
N ALA A 194 9.47 -10.91 -3.30
CA ALA A 194 8.24 -11.23 -4.04
C ALA A 194 7.34 -12.23 -3.29
N ALA A 195 7.93 -13.26 -2.68
CA ALA A 195 7.18 -14.24 -1.88
C ALA A 195 6.55 -13.64 -0.61
N GLU A 196 7.24 -12.70 0.03
CA GLU A 196 6.82 -12.06 1.29
C GLU A 196 5.86 -10.88 1.12
N MET A 197 5.81 -10.25 -0.05
CA MET A 197 5.06 -8.99 -0.26
C MET A 197 3.56 -9.08 0.02
N LYS A 198 2.87 -10.03 -0.62
CA LYS A 198 1.41 -10.21 -0.54
C LYS A 198 1.09 -11.69 -0.63
N ALA A 199 1.03 -12.38 0.52
CA ALA A 199 0.79 -13.82 0.55
C ALA A 199 -0.46 -14.23 -0.25
N ASN A 200 -0.30 -15.13 -1.22
CA ASN A 200 -1.40 -15.73 -1.98
C ASN A 200 -0.98 -17.05 -2.65
N ASP A 201 -1.97 -17.86 -3.01
CA ASP A 201 -1.77 -19.24 -3.49
C ASP A 201 -1.14 -19.35 -4.89
N PHE A 202 -0.89 -18.23 -5.57
CA PHE A 202 -0.31 -18.21 -6.91
C PHE A 202 1.13 -17.68 -6.92
N THR A 203 1.34 -16.44 -6.48
CA THR A 203 2.67 -15.81 -6.56
C THR A 203 3.61 -16.26 -5.45
N THR A 204 3.11 -16.53 -4.24
CA THR A 204 3.96 -16.95 -3.11
C THR A 204 4.64 -18.29 -3.38
N PRO A 205 3.93 -19.40 -3.68
CA PRO A 205 4.61 -20.68 -3.96
C PRO A 205 5.50 -20.61 -5.20
N ARG A 206 5.11 -19.83 -6.22
CA ARG A 206 5.94 -19.57 -7.41
C ARG A 206 7.29 -18.97 -7.07
N PHE A 207 7.31 -17.92 -6.25
CA PHE A 207 8.56 -17.22 -5.91
C PHE A 207 9.35 -17.92 -4.82
N LEU A 208 8.71 -18.64 -3.89
CA LEU A 208 9.39 -19.57 -2.98
C LEU A 208 10.12 -20.67 -3.76
N MET A 209 9.50 -21.21 -4.81
CA MET A 209 10.13 -22.25 -5.64
C MET A 209 11.35 -21.70 -6.38
N LYS A 210 11.24 -20.50 -6.97
CA LYS A 210 12.38 -19.82 -7.61
C LYS A 210 13.50 -19.52 -6.61
N ALA A 211 13.16 -19.00 -5.43
CA ALA A 211 14.11 -18.76 -4.35
C ALA A 211 14.82 -20.07 -3.92
N ALA A 212 14.10 -21.18 -3.78
CA ALA A 212 14.67 -22.48 -3.45
C ALA A 212 15.67 -22.97 -4.51
N GLN A 213 15.30 -22.87 -5.79
CA GLN A 213 16.18 -23.25 -6.90
C GLN A 213 17.46 -22.41 -6.93
N THR A 214 17.33 -21.10 -6.74
CA THR A 214 18.48 -20.19 -6.67
C THR A 214 19.35 -20.48 -5.45
N ALA A 215 18.75 -20.71 -4.29
CA ALA A 215 19.47 -21.08 -3.07
C ALA A 215 20.25 -22.40 -3.23
N ILE A 216 19.68 -23.42 -3.89
CA ILE A 216 20.41 -24.66 -4.23
C ILE A 216 21.62 -24.35 -5.13
N ALA A 217 21.44 -23.51 -6.16
CA ALA A 217 22.52 -23.13 -7.06
C ALA A 217 23.67 -22.39 -6.34
N LEU A 218 23.35 -21.66 -5.27
CA LEU A 218 24.30 -20.97 -4.40
C LEU A 218 24.91 -21.88 -3.32
N GLY A 219 24.46 -23.13 -3.19
CA GLY A 219 24.87 -24.05 -2.12
C GLY A 219 24.21 -23.75 -0.76
N GLU A 220 23.19 -22.89 -0.71
CA GLU A 220 22.41 -22.56 0.49
C GLU A 220 21.31 -23.59 0.76
N ASN A 221 21.70 -24.87 0.90
CA ASN A 221 20.78 -26.02 0.97
C ASN A 221 19.75 -25.91 2.12
N ASP A 222 20.15 -25.44 3.30
CA ASP A 222 19.24 -25.26 4.45
C ASP A 222 18.14 -24.23 4.16
N LYS A 223 18.51 -23.15 3.48
CA LYS A 223 17.60 -22.07 3.11
C LYS A 223 16.61 -22.52 2.04
N ALA A 224 17.12 -23.21 1.02
CA ALA A 224 16.29 -23.85 0.01
C ALA A 224 15.28 -24.83 0.62
N ALA A 225 15.71 -25.67 1.56
CA ALA A 225 14.83 -26.61 2.25
C ALA A 225 13.73 -25.87 3.03
N SER A 226 14.03 -24.74 3.66
CA SER A 226 13.03 -23.91 4.35
C SER A 226 11.93 -23.44 3.38
N PHE A 227 12.29 -22.87 2.23
CA PHE A 227 11.31 -22.41 1.24
C PHE A 227 10.45 -23.56 0.71
N LEU A 228 11.06 -24.71 0.43
CA LEU A 228 10.39 -25.90 -0.07
C LEU A 228 9.40 -26.47 0.94
N ASN A 229 9.76 -26.51 2.23
CA ASN A 229 8.86 -26.94 3.30
C ASN A 229 7.68 -25.98 3.43
N THR A 230 7.88 -24.66 3.31
CA THR A 230 6.76 -23.71 3.30
C THR A 230 5.79 -23.98 2.15
N ILE A 231 6.28 -24.33 0.96
CA ILE A 231 5.40 -24.74 -0.16
C ILE A 231 4.65 -26.02 0.19
N GLU A 232 5.31 -27.02 0.78
CA GLU A 232 4.69 -28.29 1.16
C GLU A 232 3.59 -28.12 2.21
N GLU A 233 3.84 -27.30 3.22
CA GLU A 233 2.96 -27.12 4.38
C GLU A 233 1.79 -26.16 4.08
N ASP A 234 2.09 -25.00 3.50
CA ASP A 234 1.12 -23.91 3.36
C ASP A 234 0.49 -23.84 1.96
N TYR A 235 1.14 -24.40 0.93
CA TYR A 235 0.74 -24.27 -0.48
C TYR A 235 0.68 -25.62 -1.21
N SER A 236 0.26 -26.68 -0.52
CA SER A 236 0.23 -28.06 -1.05
C SER A 236 -0.64 -28.27 -2.31
N GLU A 237 -1.59 -27.37 -2.59
CA GLU A 237 -2.44 -27.40 -3.78
C GLU A 237 -1.86 -26.60 -4.98
N SER A 238 -0.73 -25.91 -4.79
CA SER A 238 -0.07 -25.13 -5.84
C SER A 238 0.55 -26.03 -6.92
N ALA A 239 0.79 -25.46 -8.11
CA ALA A 239 1.49 -26.17 -9.17
C ALA A 239 2.94 -26.52 -8.77
N GLU A 240 3.55 -25.67 -7.96
CA GLU A 240 4.92 -25.80 -7.47
C GLU A 240 5.07 -26.97 -6.48
N ALA A 241 4.05 -27.27 -5.69
CA ALA A 241 4.07 -28.38 -4.72
C ALA A 241 4.47 -29.72 -5.36
N ALA A 242 4.09 -29.95 -6.62
CA ALA A 242 4.44 -31.16 -7.36
C ALA A 242 5.97 -31.36 -7.53
N ASN A 243 6.75 -30.28 -7.53
CA ASN A 243 8.20 -30.32 -7.71
C ASN A 243 8.98 -30.29 -6.38
N VAL A 244 8.31 -30.03 -5.25
CA VAL A 244 8.96 -29.93 -3.93
C VAL A 244 9.79 -31.17 -3.58
N PRO A 245 9.28 -32.41 -3.72
CA PRO A 245 10.07 -33.60 -3.36
C PRO A 245 11.37 -33.75 -4.14
N LEU A 246 11.38 -33.32 -5.42
CA LEU A 246 12.57 -33.35 -6.26
C LEU A 246 13.64 -32.41 -5.69
N TYR A 247 13.28 -31.15 -5.44
CA TYR A 247 14.23 -30.16 -4.96
C TYR A 247 14.67 -30.41 -3.52
N LEU A 248 13.80 -30.94 -2.64
CA LEU A 248 14.19 -31.40 -1.31
C LEU A 248 15.16 -32.58 -1.34
N GLY A 249 15.14 -33.39 -2.40
CA GLY A 249 16.15 -34.42 -2.63
C GLY A 249 17.52 -33.81 -2.96
N MET A 250 17.53 -32.73 -3.76
CA MET A 250 18.75 -32.04 -4.15
C MET A 250 19.43 -31.33 -2.97
N THR A 251 18.67 -30.76 -2.02
CA THR A 251 19.25 -30.10 -0.82
C THR A 251 19.92 -31.06 0.15
N LYS A 252 19.69 -32.38 0.02
CA LYS A 252 20.25 -33.43 0.89
C LYS A 252 21.36 -34.23 0.22
N ALA A 253 21.60 -33.99 -1.07
CA ALA A 253 22.58 -34.70 -1.86
C ALA A 253 23.95 -33.99 -1.75
N ASP A 254 24.58 -34.12 -0.58
CA ASP A 254 25.99 -33.73 -0.34
C ASP A 254 26.83 -34.98 0.00
#